data_AF-A0A3G6J610-F1
#
_entry.id   AF-A0A3G6J610-F1
#
_cell.length_a   1.000
_cell.length_b   1.000
_cell.length_c   1.000
_cell.angle_alpha   90.00
_cell.angle_beta   90.00
_cell.angle_gamma   90.00
#
_symmetry.space_group_name_H-M   'P 1'
#
loop_
_entity.id
_entity.type
_entity.pdbx_description
1 polymer ?
#
loop_
_entity_poly.entity_id
_entity_poly.type
_entity_poly.pdbx_seq_one_letter_code
_entity_poly.pdbx_strand_id
1 'polypeptide(L)'
;MVVAMTDPKPTPKPGRFSSGEPINQGELPPVSNGYSAAGRVEPQRIDPIADAPTTVFAANTTPPVATVATDHTPTTTMPVVTDATVESETALPTAVDPAAGKRGTMDFGLLLLRLFFGGYLLLTATLVLFGQGGRSLAGLRDSFSGYAQPEILVLLMPILALAAGLFLLLGLLTPFAAALGVITTGFFAMHAIAISDHSGNLLYWEDTVWLQLALFAMAVALQFTGPGRVSADFSRGWAKRPLASSWLFFVIGVAAAVALWWFTAGVNPLQGIAG
;
A
#
# COMPACT_ATOMS: atom_id res chain seq x y z
N MET A 1 -76.22 3.27 -12.34
CA MET A 1 -74.98 2.73 -11.74
C MET A 1 -73.88 3.75 -12.02
N VAL A 2 -73.23 4.22 -10.97
CA VAL A 2 -72.65 5.56 -10.82
C VAL A 2 -71.26 5.67 -11.46
N VAL A 3 -71.04 6.78 -12.18
CA VAL A 3 -69.75 7.23 -12.73
C VAL A 3 -68.88 7.75 -11.58
N ALA A 4 -67.68 7.18 -11.40
CA ALA A 4 -66.76 7.59 -10.35
C ALA A 4 -65.99 8.87 -10.77
N MET A 5 -66.27 9.93 -10.01
CA MET A 5 -65.64 11.25 -10.07
C MET A 5 -64.17 11.15 -9.62
N THR A 6 -63.26 11.77 -10.36
CA THR A 6 -61.83 11.90 -10.02
C THR A 6 -61.62 13.11 -9.11
N ASP A 7 -61.01 12.90 -7.94
CA ASP A 7 -60.64 13.96 -7.00
C ASP A 7 -59.33 14.68 -7.42
N PRO A 8 -59.23 16.01 -7.30
CA PRO A 8 -58.01 16.76 -7.61
C PRO A 8 -57.01 16.81 -6.43
N LYS A 9 -55.72 16.69 -6.77
CA LYS A 9 -54.54 16.73 -5.87
C LYS A 9 -54.37 18.12 -5.21
N PRO A 10 -54.09 18.24 -3.89
CA PRO A 10 -53.87 19.53 -3.25
C PRO A 10 -52.48 20.12 -3.54
N THR A 11 -52.42 21.40 -3.91
CA THR A 11 -51.20 22.19 -4.14
C THR A 11 -50.61 22.73 -2.82
N PRO A 12 -49.28 22.77 -2.64
CA PRO A 12 -48.65 23.38 -1.47
C PRO A 12 -48.72 24.92 -1.51
N LYS A 13 -49.06 25.50 -0.36
CA LYS A 13 -49.24 26.94 -0.12
C LYS A 13 -47.87 27.62 0.09
N PRO A 14 -47.54 28.74 -0.58
CA PRO A 14 -46.26 29.43 -0.36
C PRO A 14 -46.23 30.10 1.03
N GLY A 15 -45.18 29.80 1.80
CA GLY A 15 -44.93 30.37 3.12
C GLY A 15 -44.63 31.88 3.02
N ARG A 16 -45.33 32.65 3.85
CA ARG A 16 -45.24 34.10 3.99
C ARG A 16 -43.93 34.47 4.68
N PHE A 17 -43.06 35.24 4.03
CA PHE A 17 -41.95 35.91 4.72
C PHE A 17 -42.51 36.99 5.65
N SER A 18 -42.39 36.78 6.97
CA SER A 18 -42.74 37.77 7.97
C SER A 18 -41.50 38.62 8.28
N SER A 19 -41.49 39.84 7.75
CA SER A 19 -40.54 40.88 8.12
C SER A 19 -40.88 41.43 9.50
N GLY A 20 -39.91 41.47 10.41
CA GLY A 20 -39.90 42.37 11.57
C GLY A 20 -39.93 41.69 12.94
N GLU A 21 -38.73 41.47 13.50
CA GLU A 21 -38.55 41.50 14.95
C GLU A 21 -37.18 42.15 15.26
N PRO A 22 -37.13 43.19 16.12
CA PRO A 22 -35.89 43.93 16.39
C PRO A 22 -34.90 43.08 17.20
N ILE A 23 -33.63 43.12 16.79
CA ILE A 23 -32.51 42.50 17.49
C ILE A 23 -32.35 43.09 18.89
N ASN A 24 -32.73 42.32 19.91
CA ASN A 24 -32.52 42.68 21.30
C ASN A 24 -31.04 42.43 21.65
N GLN A 25 -30.29 43.51 21.89
CA GLN A 25 -28.92 43.45 22.41
C GLN A 25 -28.97 43.07 23.90
N GLY A 26 -28.96 41.78 24.20
CA GLY A 26 -28.89 41.25 25.56
C GLY A 26 -27.78 40.21 25.70
N GLU A 27 -26.78 40.53 26.52
CA GLU A 27 -25.76 39.69 27.17
C GLU A 27 -25.08 38.57 26.33
N LEU A 28 -23.80 38.77 26.02
CA LEU A 28 -22.92 37.68 25.54
C LEU A 28 -22.77 36.62 26.65
N PRO A 29 -22.90 35.31 26.36
CA PRO A 29 -22.61 34.27 27.34
C PRO A 29 -21.10 34.28 27.70
N PRO A 30 -20.72 33.96 28.94
CA PRO A 30 -19.32 33.92 29.34
C PRO A 30 -18.57 32.87 28.51
N VAL A 31 -17.39 33.26 28.01
CA VAL A 31 -16.48 32.38 27.28
C VAL A 31 -16.06 31.25 28.21
N SER A 32 -16.52 30.03 27.94
CA SER A 32 -16.03 28.86 28.67
C SER A 32 -14.64 28.50 28.16
N ASN A 33 -13.61 28.72 28.98
CA ASN A 33 -12.30 28.16 28.73
C ASN A 33 -12.43 26.62 28.77
N GLY A 34 -12.28 25.97 27.61
CA GLY A 34 -12.47 24.54 27.39
C GLY A 34 -11.47 23.59 28.08
N TYR A 35 -10.90 23.99 29.23
CA TYR A 35 -9.97 23.19 30.01
C TYR A 35 -10.58 22.58 31.28
N SER A 36 -11.84 22.87 31.60
CA SER A 36 -12.51 22.31 32.78
C SER A 36 -13.30 21.04 32.44
N ALA A 37 -12.62 20.01 31.94
CA ALA A 37 -13.16 18.66 31.89
C ALA A 37 -12.41 17.81 32.91
N ALA A 38 -13.07 17.47 34.02
CA ALA A 38 -12.50 16.61 35.06
C ALA A 38 -12.06 15.27 34.44
N GLY A 39 -10.76 14.99 34.47
CA GLY A 39 -10.17 13.76 33.94
C GLY A 39 -8.95 13.92 33.02
N ARG A 40 -8.53 15.15 32.67
CA ARG A 40 -7.23 15.39 32.03
C ARG A 40 -6.18 15.74 33.08
N VAL A 41 -5.01 15.09 32.99
CA VAL A 41 -3.84 15.35 33.82
C VAL A 41 -3.32 16.77 33.54
N GLU A 42 -2.96 17.50 34.61
CA GLU A 42 -2.33 18.83 34.59
C GLU A 42 -1.17 18.88 33.57
N PRO A 43 -1.02 19.94 32.75
CA PRO A 43 0.16 20.10 31.91
C PRO A 43 1.42 20.09 32.79
N GLN A 44 2.34 19.17 32.53
CA GLN A 44 3.64 19.20 33.21
C GLN A 44 4.40 20.45 32.75
N ARG A 45 4.62 21.37 33.69
CA ARG A 45 5.53 22.49 33.50
C ARG A 45 6.95 21.94 33.43
N ILE A 46 7.62 22.16 32.30
CA ILE A 46 9.06 21.92 32.19
C ILE A 46 9.74 23.17 32.76
N ASP A 47 10.34 23.05 33.93
CA ASP A 47 11.19 24.12 34.47
C ASP A 47 12.45 24.23 33.59
N PRO A 48 12.98 25.45 33.36
CA PRO A 48 14.25 25.63 32.67
C PRO A 48 15.34 24.86 33.42
N ILE A 49 16.14 24.08 32.68
CA ILE A 49 17.36 23.47 33.21
C ILE A 49 18.28 24.63 33.59
N ALA A 50 18.40 24.89 34.89
CA ALA A 50 19.46 25.72 35.43
C ALA A 50 20.78 24.95 35.36
N ASP A 51 21.80 25.62 34.83
CA ASP A 51 23.22 25.28 34.90
C ASP A 51 23.66 23.90 34.38
N ALA A 52 23.65 23.75 33.05
CA ALA A 52 24.58 22.82 32.39
C ALA A 52 25.90 23.55 32.11
N PRO A 53 27.07 23.07 32.61
CA PRO A 53 28.35 23.71 32.33
C PRO A 53 28.66 23.59 30.83
N THR A 54 28.77 24.72 30.16
CA THR A 54 29.19 24.80 28.76
C THR A 54 30.69 24.53 28.69
N THR A 55 31.11 23.41 28.12
CA THR A 55 32.52 23.20 27.77
C THR A 55 32.83 23.94 26.48
N VAL A 56 33.56 25.04 26.60
CA VAL A 56 34.10 25.78 25.45
C VAL A 56 35.29 24.98 24.91
N PHE A 57 35.18 24.45 23.69
CA PHE A 57 36.32 23.84 23.01
C PHE A 57 37.29 24.95 22.57
N ALA A 58 38.54 24.87 23.00
CA ALA A 58 39.61 25.77 22.58
C ALA A 58 39.88 25.60 21.07
N ALA A 59 40.08 26.71 20.37
CA ALA A 59 40.45 26.72 18.96
C ALA A 59 41.84 26.10 18.77
N ASN A 60 41.97 25.16 17.83
CA ASN A 60 43.24 24.56 17.43
C ASN A 60 44.19 25.64 16.88
N THR A 61 45.23 25.98 17.64
CA THR A 61 46.37 26.74 17.14
C THR A 61 47.26 25.84 16.30
N THR A 62 47.47 26.22 15.03
CA THR A 62 48.40 25.60 14.09
C THR A 62 49.85 25.69 14.61
N PRO A 63 50.62 24.59 14.68
CA PRO A 63 52.06 24.68 14.94
C PRO A 63 52.84 25.06 13.67
N PRO A 64 53.96 25.80 13.79
CA PRO A 64 54.73 26.28 12.64
C PRO A 64 55.51 25.16 11.96
N VAL A 65 55.63 25.27 10.63
CA VAL A 65 56.47 24.44 9.77
C VAL A 65 57.94 24.62 10.18
N ALA A 66 58.57 23.57 10.70
CA ALA A 66 60.01 23.51 10.88
C ALA A 66 60.65 22.88 9.64
N THR A 67 61.40 23.70 8.90
CA THR A 67 62.27 23.26 7.81
C THR A 67 63.59 22.76 8.40
N VAL A 68 63.94 21.49 8.19
CA VAL A 68 65.31 21.01 8.37
C VAL A 68 65.62 20.02 7.24
N ALA A 69 66.55 20.41 6.37
CA ALA A 69 67.16 19.57 5.35
C ALA A 69 68.56 19.17 5.81
N THR A 70 68.90 17.87 5.76
CA THR A 70 70.28 17.36 5.67
C THR A 70 70.30 15.93 5.12
N ASP A 71 70.77 15.83 3.88
CA ASP A 71 71.65 14.86 3.21
C ASP A 71 71.98 13.44 3.72
N HIS A 72 71.94 12.52 2.73
CA HIS A 72 72.81 11.38 2.38
C HIS A 72 72.79 10.02 3.16
N THR A 73 72.58 8.96 2.37
CA THR A 73 72.55 7.49 2.59
C THR A 73 73.91 6.84 2.94
N PRO A 74 73.99 5.61 3.54
CA PRO A 74 73.96 4.31 2.79
C PRO A 74 73.28 3.13 3.56
N THR A 75 72.46 2.26 2.94
CA THR A 75 72.76 0.96 2.26
C THR A 75 72.96 -0.28 3.16
N THR A 76 71.99 -1.22 3.03
CA THR A 76 72.05 -2.70 3.08
C THR A 76 72.30 -3.47 4.40
N THR A 77 71.30 -4.27 4.81
CA THR A 77 71.40 -5.73 5.05
C THR A 77 70.00 -6.39 5.06
N MET A 78 69.80 -7.46 4.26
CA MET A 78 68.74 -8.48 4.41
C MET A 78 69.38 -9.75 5.01
N PRO A 79 68.68 -10.58 5.80
CA PRO A 79 68.14 -11.89 5.33
C PRO A 79 66.76 -12.28 5.96
N VAL A 80 65.77 -12.85 5.26
CA VAL A 80 65.47 -14.28 4.91
C VAL A 80 64.94 -15.18 6.07
N VAL A 81 63.62 -15.49 5.99
CA VAL A 81 62.86 -16.76 6.31
C VAL A 81 62.63 -17.08 7.82
N THR A 82 61.45 -17.43 8.38
CA THR A 82 60.47 -18.52 8.08
C THR A 82 59.19 -18.40 8.96
N ASP A 83 58.03 -18.82 8.41
CA ASP A 83 56.79 -19.41 8.98
C ASP A 83 56.10 -18.96 10.29
N ALA A 84 54.77 -18.72 10.19
CA ALA A 84 53.67 -19.29 11.01
C ALA A 84 52.45 -18.33 11.17
N THR A 85 51.32 -18.73 10.57
CA THR A 85 49.90 -18.60 11.03
C THR A 85 49.47 -17.44 11.93
N VAL A 86 48.54 -16.59 11.43
CA VAL A 86 47.26 -16.26 12.10
C VAL A 86 46.22 -15.88 11.03
N GLU A 87 45.14 -16.66 10.94
CA GLU A 87 43.88 -16.25 10.31
C GLU A 87 43.40 -14.94 10.96
N SER A 88 43.21 -13.90 10.17
CA SER A 88 42.38 -12.76 10.57
C SER A 88 41.48 -12.43 9.41
N GLU A 89 40.45 -13.26 9.31
CA GLU A 89 39.13 -12.91 8.82
C GLU A 89 38.78 -11.52 9.37
N THR A 90 39.03 -10.49 8.56
CA THR A 90 38.47 -9.16 8.82
C THR A 90 36.99 -9.27 8.46
N ALA A 91 36.25 -9.91 9.35
CA ALA A 91 34.81 -9.83 9.42
C ALA A 91 34.48 -8.35 9.58
N LEU A 92 34.15 -7.72 8.46
CA LEU A 92 33.45 -6.44 8.46
C LEU A 92 32.30 -6.59 9.46
N PRO A 93 32.18 -5.70 10.46
CA PRO A 93 31.00 -5.72 11.30
C PRO A 93 29.82 -5.46 10.37
N THR A 94 29.05 -6.51 10.11
CA THR A 94 27.71 -6.40 9.53
C THR A 94 27.03 -5.35 10.38
N ALA A 95 26.86 -4.15 9.82
CA ALA A 95 26.08 -3.10 10.43
C ALA A 95 24.67 -3.69 10.60
N VAL A 96 24.41 -4.22 11.78
CA VAL A 96 23.08 -4.64 12.20
C VAL A 96 22.28 -3.35 12.20
N ASP A 97 21.49 -3.18 11.15
CA ASP A 97 20.63 -2.03 10.97
C ASP A 97 19.79 -1.83 12.25
N PRO A 98 19.98 -0.72 13.00
CA PRO A 98 19.25 -0.46 14.23
C PRO A 98 17.75 -0.25 13.99
N ALA A 99 17.28 -0.18 12.74
CA ALA A 99 15.86 -0.21 12.39
C ALA A 99 15.20 -1.60 12.57
N ALA A 100 15.98 -2.65 12.86
CA ALA A 100 15.48 -3.99 13.18
C ALA A 100 14.79 -4.09 14.57
N GLY A 101 14.58 -2.96 15.25
CA GLY A 101 13.91 -2.87 16.55
C GLY A 101 12.39 -2.74 16.45
N LYS A 102 11.67 -3.78 16.92
CA LYS A 102 10.30 -3.73 17.47
C LYS A 102 9.13 -3.41 16.50
N ARG A 103 8.84 -4.31 15.56
CA ARG A 103 7.55 -4.33 14.82
C ARG A 103 6.86 -5.71 14.82
N GLY A 104 7.04 -6.49 15.89
CA GLY A 104 6.60 -7.89 15.94
C GLY A 104 5.12 -8.13 15.57
N THR A 105 4.21 -7.26 15.98
CA THR A 105 2.78 -7.38 15.65
C THR A 105 2.45 -6.95 14.22
N MET A 106 3.17 -5.96 13.67
CA MET A 106 2.98 -5.50 12.29
C MET A 106 3.42 -6.58 11.29
N ASP A 107 4.53 -7.26 11.57
CA ASP A 107 5.00 -8.39 10.77
C ASP A 107 4.02 -9.56 10.79
N PHE A 108 3.37 -9.83 11.93
CA PHE A 108 2.33 -10.84 12.04
C PHE A 108 1.06 -10.46 11.26
N GLY A 109 0.62 -9.19 11.36
CA GLY A 109 -0.52 -8.70 10.58
C GLY A 109 -0.28 -8.80 9.07
N LEU A 110 0.95 -8.52 8.61
CA LEU A 110 1.34 -8.70 7.21
C LEU A 110 1.34 -10.17 6.79
N LEU A 111 1.82 -11.08 7.64
CA LEU A 111 1.73 -12.53 7.39
C LEU A 111 0.27 -12.93 7.21
N LEU A 112 -0.60 -12.53 8.14
CA LEU A 112 -2.01 -12.90 8.10
C LEU A 112 -2.71 -12.36 6.83
N LEU A 113 -2.45 -11.09 6.47
CA LEU A 113 -2.95 -10.51 5.24
C LEU A 113 -2.49 -11.31 4.02
N ARG A 114 -1.23 -11.73 4.00
CA ARG A 114 -0.63 -12.51 2.91
C ARG A 114 -1.23 -13.91 2.80
N LEU A 115 -1.42 -14.58 3.93
CA LEU A 115 -2.01 -15.91 3.98
C LEU A 115 -3.48 -15.86 3.56
N PHE A 116 -4.23 -14.87 4.03
CA PHE A 116 -5.63 -14.71 3.69
C PHE A 116 -5.80 -14.33 2.21
N PHE A 117 -5.15 -13.25 1.76
CA PHE A 117 -5.29 -12.77 0.38
C PHE A 117 -4.68 -13.74 -0.63
N GLY A 118 -3.45 -14.21 -0.39
CA GLY A 118 -2.81 -15.20 -1.26
C GLY A 118 -3.57 -16.53 -1.25
N GLY A 119 -4.09 -16.95 -0.09
CA GLY A 119 -4.83 -18.20 0.06
C GLY A 119 -6.17 -18.14 -0.64
N TYR A 120 -6.84 -16.99 -0.56
CA TYR A 120 -8.04 -16.70 -1.33
C TYR A 120 -7.76 -16.82 -2.84
N LEU A 121 -6.73 -16.15 -3.37
CA LEU A 121 -6.40 -16.23 -4.80
C LEU A 121 -6.05 -17.66 -5.23
N LEU A 122 -5.23 -18.36 -4.44
CA LEU A 122 -4.83 -19.74 -4.73
C LEU A 122 -6.04 -20.68 -4.74
N LEU A 123 -6.90 -20.60 -3.73
CA LEU A 123 -8.10 -21.42 -3.62
C LEU A 123 -9.07 -21.12 -4.75
N THR A 124 -9.37 -19.85 -5.00
CA THR A 124 -10.32 -19.44 -6.04
C THR A 124 -9.85 -19.84 -7.44
N ALA A 125 -8.56 -19.67 -7.74
CA ALA A 125 -7.97 -20.11 -9.00
C ALA A 125 -8.04 -21.63 -9.16
N THR A 126 -7.69 -22.37 -8.11
CA THR A 126 -7.76 -23.85 -8.09
C THR A 126 -9.20 -24.32 -8.33
N LEU A 127 -10.17 -23.74 -7.64
CA LEU A 127 -11.59 -24.10 -7.83
C LEU A 127 -12.03 -23.85 -9.28
N VAL A 128 -11.63 -22.73 -9.89
CA VAL A 128 -11.95 -22.43 -11.30
C VAL A 128 -11.28 -23.42 -12.26
N LEU A 129 -9.96 -23.64 -12.11
CA LEU A 129 -9.17 -24.49 -13.00
C LEU A 129 -9.62 -25.95 -12.96
N PHE A 130 -9.99 -26.46 -11.79
CA PHE A 130 -10.45 -27.83 -11.61
C PHE A 130 -11.97 -28.01 -11.71
N GLY A 131 -12.74 -26.93 -11.89
CA GLY A 131 -14.19 -27.02 -12.06
C GLY A 131 -14.96 -27.38 -10.77
N GLN A 132 -14.45 -27.01 -9.60
CA GLN A 132 -14.98 -27.44 -8.30
C GLN A 132 -15.88 -26.35 -7.66
N GLY A 133 -16.94 -26.77 -6.98
CA GLY A 133 -17.78 -25.87 -6.17
C GLY A 133 -18.58 -24.85 -7.00
N GLY A 134 -18.99 -25.23 -8.21
CA GLY A 134 -19.73 -24.36 -9.14
C GLY A 134 -18.88 -23.32 -9.86
N ARG A 135 -17.57 -23.29 -9.61
CA ARG A 135 -16.59 -22.43 -10.30
C ARG A 135 -15.92 -23.28 -11.36
N SER A 136 -15.94 -22.84 -12.61
CA SER A 136 -15.33 -23.59 -13.71
C SER A 136 -14.86 -22.66 -14.83
N LEU A 137 -13.98 -23.13 -15.70
CA LEU A 137 -13.61 -22.41 -16.92
C LEU A 137 -14.85 -22.10 -17.78
N ALA A 138 -15.81 -23.02 -17.84
CA ALA A 138 -17.05 -22.81 -18.61
C ALA A 138 -17.91 -21.68 -18.02
N GLY A 139 -18.06 -21.62 -16.69
CA GLY A 139 -18.77 -20.52 -16.03
C GLY A 139 -18.05 -19.18 -16.19
N LEU A 140 -16.71 -19.19 -16.10
CA LEU A 140 -15.90 -17.99 -16.33
C LEU A 140 -15.99 -17.50 -17.78
N ARG A 141 -16.08 -18.42 -18.75
CA ARG A 141 -16.26 -18.12 -20.17
C ARG A 141 -17.59 -17.42 -20.43
N ASP A 142 -18.65 -17.87 -19.77
CA ASP A 142 -19.95 -17.22 -19.85
C ASP A 142 -19.90 -15.79 -19.30
N SER A 143 -19.22 -15.58 -18.17
CA SER A 143 -18.98 -14.25 -17.60
C SER A 143 -18.19 -13.33 -18.55
N PHE A 144 -17.32 -13.88 -19.39
CA PHE A 144 -16.53 -13.12 -20.36
C PHE A 144 -17.13 -13.09 -21.77
N SER A 145 -18.35 -13.56 -21.97
CA SER A 145 -18.99 -13.62 -23.30
C SER A 145 -19.07 -12.28 -24.04
N GLY A 146 -19.09 -11.16 -23.31
CA GLY A 146 -19.08 -9.80 -23.87
C GLY A 146 -17.70 -9.26 -24.30
N TYR A 147 -16.60 -9.99 -24.05
CA TYR A 147 -15.24 -9.58 -24.42
C TYR A 147 -14.87 -10.04 -25.83
N ALA A 148 -13.96 -9.34 -26.49
CA ALA A 148 -13.45 -9.68 -27.82
C ALA A 148 -12.57 -10.95 -27.83
N GLN A 149 -11.92 -11.26 -26.71
CA GLN A 149 -10.99 -12.39 -26.57
C GLN A 149 -11.29 -13.20 -25.28
N PRO A 150 -12.46 -13.84 -25.18
CA PRO A 150 -12.89 -14.52 -23.96
C PRO A 150 -11.99 -15.74 -23.65
N GLU A 151 -11.60 -16.51 -24.66
CA GLU A 151 -10.78 -17.72 -24.48
C GLU A 151 -9.44 -17.42 -23.80
N ILE A 152 -8.82 -16.29 -24.13
CA ILE A 152 -7.56 -15.87 -23.53
C ILE A 152 -7.80 -15.49 -22.07
N LEU A 153 -8.84 -14.70 -21.77
CA LEU A 153 -9.14 -14.25 -20.41
C LEU A 153 -9.49 -15.41 -19.46
N VAL A 154 -10.28 -16.37 -19.94
CA VAL A 154 -10.70 -17.55 -19.17
C VAL A 154 -9.52 -18.36 -18.68
N LEU A 155 -8.45 -18.45 -19.47
CA LEU A 155 -7.25 -19.18 -19.10
C LEU A 155 -6.26 -18.29 -18.33
N LEU A 156 -6.07 -17.05 -18.79
CA LEU A 156 -5.05 -16.14 -18.26
C LEU A 156 -5.37 -15.70 -16.83
N MET A 157 -6.62 -15.33 -16.53
CA MET A 157 -7.00 -14.80 -15.22
C MET A 157 -6.81 -15.81 -14.08
N PRO A 158 -7.28 -17.07 -14.19
CA PRO A 158 -7.02 -18.07 -13.16
C PRO A 158 -5.54 -18.40 -13.01
N ILE A 159 -4.75 -18.43 -14.10
CA ILE A 159 -3.31 -18.70 -14.02
C ILE A 159 -2.58 -17.57 -13.31
N LEU A 160 -2.89 -16.30 -13.62
CA LEU A 160 -2.32 -15.15 -12.93
C LEU A 160 -2.68 -15.15 -11.44
N ALA A 161 -3.94 -15.44 -11.10
CA ALA A 161 -4.39 -15.58 -9.72
C ALA A 161 -3.66 -16.72 -8.98
N LEU A 162 -3.48 -17.87 -9.64
CA LEU A 162 -2.77 -19.02 -9.08
C LEU A 162 -1.30 -18.67 -8.80
N ALA A 163 -0.62 -18.06 -9.77
CA ALA A 163 0.77 -17.63 -9.63
C ALA A 163 0.91 -16.59 -8.52
N ALA A 164 0.04 -15.57 -8.50
CA ALA A 164 0.00 -14.56 -7.44
C ALA A 164 -0.18 -15.22 -6.06
N GLY A 165 -1.22 -16.05 -5.90
CA GLY A 165 -1.52 -16.73 -4.64
C GLY A 165 -0.36 -17.58 -4.15
N LEU A 166 0.26 -18.36 -5.04
CA LEU A 166 1.38 -19.24 -4.70
C LEU A 166 2.62 -18.44 -4.27
N PHE A 167 3.02 -17.43 -5.03
CA PHE A 167 4.17 -16.58 -4.68
C PHE A 167 3.92 -15.76 -3.41
N LEU A 168 2.68 -15.31 -3.19
CA LEU A 168 2.31 -14.66 -1.93
C LEU A 168 2.40 -15.64 -0.76
N LEU A 169 1.80 -16.84 -0.83
CA LEU A 169 1.86 -17.81 0.28
C LEU A 169 3.29 -18.17 0.66
N LEU A 170 4.13 -18.40 -0.35
CA LEU A 170 5.53 -18.79 -0.17
C LEU A 170 6.41 -17.65 0.35
N GLY A 171 5.94 -16.40 0.33
CA GLY A 171 6.74 -15.27 0.76
C GLY A 171 7.87 -14.92 -0.23
N LEU A 172 7.73 -15.24 -1.52
CA LEU A 172 8.79 -15.10 -2.54
C LEU A 172 8.48 -13.97 -3.54
N LEU A 173 9.52 -13.29 -4.08
CA LEU A 173 9.42 -12.18 -5.04
C LEU A 173 8.23 -11.24 -4.77
N THR A 174 8.10 -10.75 -3.54
CA THR A 174 6.89 -10.03 -3.07
C THR A 174 6.42 -8.90 -4.00
N PRO A 175 7.27 -8.00 -4.52
CA PRO A 175 6.79 -6.94 -5.40
C PRO A 175 6.25 -7.43 -6.75
N PHE A 176 6.72 -8.58 -7.23
CA PHE A 176 6.20 -9.20 -8.46
C PHE A 176 4.89 -9.94 -8.18
N ALA A 177 4.86 -10.70 -7.08
CA ALA A 177 3.69 -11.42 -6.64
C ALA A 177 2.50 -10.48 -6.37
N ALA A 178 2.76 -9.36 -5.70
CA ALA A 178 1.77 -8.31 -5.46
C ALA A 178 1.33 -7.64 -6.77
N ALA A 179 2.23 -7.40 -7.74
CA ALA A 179 1.85 -6.88 -9.04
C ALA A 179 0.90 -7.82 -9.80
N LEU A 180 1.14 -9.14 -9.78
CA LEU A 180 0.20 -10.12 -10.34
C LEU A 180 -1.17 -10.08 -9.63
N GLY A 181 -1.16 -9.91 -8.31
CA GLY A 181 -2.37 -9.69 -7.52
C GLY A 181 -3.13 -8.44 -7.97
N VAL A 182 -2.43 -7.32 -8.14
CA VAL A 182 -2.99 -6.04 -8.63
C VAL A 182 -3.57 -6.20 -10.04
N ILE A 183 -2.87 -6.89 -10.96
CA ILE A 183 -3.36 -7.15 -12.31
C ILE A 183 -4.68 -7.92 -12.26
N THR A 184 -4.69 -9.03 -11.53
CA THR A 184 -5.83 -9.96 -11.48
C THR A 184 -7.04 -9.31 -10.82
N THR A 185 -6.86 -8.78 -9.61
CA THR A 185 -7.94 -8.16 -8.84
C THR A 185 -8.41 -6.85 -9.45
N GLY A 186 -7.51 -6.08 -10.08
CA GLY A 186 -7.85 -4.87 -10.80
C GLY A 186 -8.73 -5.15 -12.01
N PHE A 187 -8.40 -6.19 -12.79
CA PHE A 187 -9.25 -6.63 -13.89
C PHE A 187 -10.63 -7.10 -13.41
N PHE A 188 -10.70 -7.94 -12.37
CA PHE A 188 -11.98 -8.41 -11.83
C PHE A 188 -12.81 -7.28 -11.21
N ALA A 189 -12.19 -6.27 -10.60
CA ALA A 189 -12.88 -5.08 -10.12
C ALA A 189 -13.48 -4.27 -11.26
N MET A 190 -12.71 -4.02 -12.33
CA MET A 190 -13.22 -3.35 -13.53
C MET A 190 -14.35 -4.15 -14.18
N HIS A 191 -14.21 -5.47 -14.28
CA HIS A 191 -15.24 -6.36 -14.81
C HIS A 191 -16.52 -6.29 -13.99
N ALA A 192 -16.43 -6.39 -12.65
CA ALA A 192 -17.59 -6.30 -11.76
C ALA A 192 -18.32 -4.96 -11.89
N ILE A 193 -17.59 -3.85 -12.00
CA ILE A 193 -18.19 -2.52 -12.24
C ILE A 193 -18.88 -2.47 -13.61
N ALA A 194 -18.24 -3.03 -14.65
CA ALA A 194 -18.75 -2.96 -16.02
C ALA A 194 -20.04 -3.77 -16.25
N ILE A 195 -20.21 -4.89 -15.55
CA ILE A 195 -21.43 -5.71 -15.64
C ILE A 195 -22.51 -5.27 -14.63
N SER A 196 -22.20 -4.32 -13.74
CA SER A 196 -23.17 -3.83 -12.76
C SER A 196 -24.17 -2.86 -13.39
N ASP A 197 -25.44 -2.98 -13.00
CA ASP A 197 -26.52 -2.11 -13.47
C ASP A 197 -26.35 -0.64 -13.04
N HIS A 198 -25.57 -0.40 -11.97
CA HIS A 198 -25.37 0.91 -11.34
C HIS A 198 -23.91 1.39 -11.44
N SER A 199 -23.24 1.13 -12.56
CA SER A 199 -21.82 1.47 -12.76
C SER A 199 -21.46 2.93 -12.45
N GLY A 200 -22.37 3.88 -12.67
CA GLY A 200 -22.17 5.32 -12.43
C GLY A 200 -22.48 5.82 -11.01
N ASN A 201 -23.07 5.01 -10.13
CA ASN A 201 -23.44 5.44 -8.76
C ASN A 201 -22.85 4.53 -7.69
N LEU A 202 -21.81 5.03 -7.02
CA LEU A 202 -21.04 4.34 -5.97
C LEU A 202 -21.91 3.82 -4.80
N LEU A 203 -23.04 4.46 -4.52
CA LEU A 203 -23.89 4.12 -3.36
C LEU A 203 -24.78 2.89 -3.60
N TYR A 204 -24.95 2.48 -4.86
CA TYR A 204 -25.80 1.33 -5.24
C TYR A 204 -24.98 0.18 -5.82
N TRP A 205 -23.66 0.19 -5.63
CA TRP A 205 -22.81 -0.92 -6.03
C TRP A 205 -23.12 -2.18 -5.22
N GLU A 206 -23.21 -3.29 -5.94
CA GLU A 206 -23.43 -4.62 -5.38
C GLU A 206 -22.27 -5.07 -4.50
N ASP A 207 -22.53 -6.00 -3.58
CA ASP A 207 -21.52 -6.59 -2.69
C ASP A 207 -20.37 -7.25 -3.48
N THR A 208 -20.67 -7.74 -4.68
CA THR A 208 -19.69 -8.32 -5.62
C THR A 208 -18.64 -7.30 -6.03
N VAL A 209 -19.04 -6.06 -6.34
CA VAL A 209 -18.15 -4.96 -6.69
C VAL A 209 -17.29 -4.57 -5.49
N TRP A 210 -17.90 -4.42 -4.31
CA TRP A 210 -17.19 -4.09 -3.08
C TRP A 210 -16.15 -5.15 -2.70
N LEU A 211 -16.47 -6.43 -2.88
CA LEU A 211 -15.54 -7.52 -2.66
C LEU A 211 -14.31 -7.41 -3.58
N GLN A 212 -14.52 -7.17 -4.88
CA GLN A 212 -13.40 -7.05 -5.83
C GLN A 212 -12.55 -5.82 -5.53
N LEU A 213 -13.16 -4.69 -5.16
CA LEU A 213 -12.43 -3.50 -4.73
C LEU A 213 -11.65 -3.72 -3.43
N ALA A 214 -12.20 -4.45 -2.47
CA ALA A 214 -11.49 -4.82 -1.25
C ALA A 214 -10.28 -5.73 -1.56
N LEU A 215 -10.45 -6.71 -2.45
CA LEU A 215 -9.36 -7.57 -2.93
C LEU A 215 -8.28 -6.76 -3.64
N PHE A 216 -8.68 -5.82 -4.50
CA PHE A 216 -7.76 -4.89 -5.15
C PHE A 216 -7.01 -4.03 -4.14
N ALA A 217 -7.71 -3.43 -3.18
CA ALA A 217 -7.10 -2.63 -2.12
C ALA A 217 -6.09 -3.43 -1.28
N MET A 218 -6.39 -4.70 -0.97
CA MET A 218 -5.43 -5.59 -0.31
C MET A 218 -4.19 -5.87 -1.16
N ALA A 219 -4.34 -6.08 -2.48
CA ALA A 219 -3.21 -6.23 -3.38
C ALA A 219 -2.32 -4.97 -3.41
N VAL A 220 -2.94 -3.79 -3.48
CA VAL A 220 -2.23 -2.50 -3.43
C VAL A 220 -1.52 -2.29 -2.09
N ALA A 221 -2.19 -2.62 -0.98
CA ALA A 221 -1.58 -2.55 0.34
C ALA A 221 -0.32 -3.44 0.42
N LEU A 222 -0.40 -4.68 -0.11
CA LEU A 222 0.74 -5.60 -0.17
C LEU A 222 1.88 -5.10 -1.06
N GLN A 223 1.55 -4.41 -2.16
CA GLN A 223 2.55 -3.81 -3.04
C GLN A 223 3.44 -2.78 -2.31
N PHE A 224 2.84 -1.96 -1.43
CA PHE A 224 3.52 -0.89 -0.71
C PHE A 224 4.05 -1.26 0.68
N THR A 225 3.61 -2.38 1.25
CA THR A 225 4.08 -2.83 2.59
C THR A 225 5.37 -3.66 2.54
N GLY A 226 5.87 -4.00 1.35
CA GLY A 226 7.17 -4.65 1.15
C GLY A 226 7.19 -6.14 1.58
N PRO A 227 8.37 -6.79 1.56
CA PRO A 227 8.46 -8.24 1.77
C PRO A 227 8.10 -8.70 3.19
N GLY A 228 8.13 -7.86 4.23
CA GLY A 228 7.94 -8.28 5.62
C GLY A 228 9.08 -9.15 6.16
N ARG A 229 9.25 -9.23 7.50
CA ARG A 229 10.39 -9.96 8.12
C ARG A 229 10.33 -11.48 8.00
N VAL A 230 9.14 -12.06 7.78
CA VAL A 230 8.90 -13.52 7.78
C VAL A 230 8.97 -14.14 6.37
N SER A 231 9.26 -13.33 5.35
CA SER A 231 9.27 -13.80 3.97
C SER A 231 10.64 -14.31 3.56
N ALA A 232 10.67 -15.42 2.80
CA ALA A 232 11.89 -16.00 2.26
C ALA A 232 12.69 -15.00 1.38
N ASP A 233 12.03 -13.96 0.87
CA ASP A 233 12.61 -12.88 0.09
C ASP A 233 13.46 -11.86 0.90
N PHE A 234 13.49 -11.96 2.24
CA PHE A 234 14.22 -11.01 3.11
C PHE A 234 15.74 -11.01 2.86
N SER A 235 16.30 -12.09 2.31
CA SER A 235 17.74 -12.25 2.09
C SER A 235 18.27 -11.57 0.81
N ARG A 236 17.43 -11.08 -0.10
CA ARG A 236 17.89 -10.50 -1.38
C ARG A 236 18.00 -8.98 -1.30
N GLY A 237 19.21 -8.46 -1.54
CA GLY A 237 19.68 -7.07 -1.36
C GLY A 237 19.03 -5.96 -2.19
N TRP A 238 17.71 -5.99 -2.41
CA TRP A 238 16.94 -4.85 -2.94
C TRP A 238 16.82 -3.68 -1.93
N ALA A 239 17.41 -3.85 -0.75
CA ALA A 239 17.44 -2.91 0.37
C ALA A 239 18.09 -1.54 0.10
N LYS A 240 18.78 -1.33 -1.04
CA LYS A 240 19.39 -0.01 -1.29
C LYS A 240 18.38 1.08 -1.67
N ARG A 241 17.22 0.74 -2.29
CA ARG A 241 16.14 1.70 -2.66
C ARG A 241 14.75 1.04 -2.78
N PRO A 242 14.14 0.57 -1.68
CA PRO A 242 12.88 -0.19 -1.70
C PRO A 242 11.66 0.58 -2.27
N LEU A 243 11.67 1.91 -2.22
CA LEU A 243 10.51 2.73 -2.62
C LEU A 243 10.35 2.85 -4.14
N ALA A 244 11.45 2.93 -4.90
CA ALA A 244 11.38 3.14 -6.34
C ALA A 244 10.91 1.89 -7.10
N SER A 245 11.36 0.71 -6.66
CA SER A 245 10.99 -0.54 -7.29
C SER A 245 9.53 -0.92 -7.02
N SER A 246 9.02 -0.71 -5.81
CA SER A 246 7.62 -0.99 -5.48
C SER A 246 6.67 -0.15 -6.34
N TRP A 247 6.96 1.14 -6.51
CA TRP A 247 6.23 2.03 -7.40
C TRP A 247 6.29 1.58 -8.86
N LEU A 248 7.46 1.17 -9.35
CA LEU A 248 7.60 0.67 -10.71
C LEU A 248 6.72 -0.56 -10.96
N PHE A 249 6.76 -1.56 -10.07
CA PHE A 249 5.93 -2.76 -10.19
C PHE A 249 4.44 -2.45 -10.02
N PHE A 250 4.08 -1.50 -9.16
CA PHE A 250 2.71 -1.03 -9.05
C PHE A 250 2.21 -0.44 -10.37
N VAL A 251 2.97 0.50 -10.95
CA VAL A 251 2.62 1.15 -12.22
C VAL A 251 2.54 0.12 -13.34
N ILE A 252 3.48 -0.83 -13.40
CA ILE A 252 3.43 -1.93 -14.38
C ILE A 252 2.19 -2.80 -14.17
N GLY A 253 1.85 -3.14 -12.93
CA GLY A 253 0.68 -3.96 -12.63
C GLY A 253 -0.63 -3.26 -13.02
N VAL A 254 -0.79 -1.99 -12.66
CA VAL A 254 -1.96 -1.19 -13.07
C VAL A 254 -2.00 -1.02 -14.58
N ALA A 255 -0.87 -0.69 -15.22
CA ALA A 255 -0.79 -0.54 -16.67
C ALA A 255 -1.13 -1.85 -17.39
N ALA A 256 -0.69 -3.01 -16.88
CA ALA A 256 -1.02 -4.31 -17.43
C ALA A 256 -2.50 -4.66 -17.26
N ALA A 257 -3.13 -4.32 -16.12
CA ALA A 257 -4.57 -4.49 -15.93
C ALA A 257 -5.37 -3.64 -16.94
N VAL A 258 -4.99 -2.38 -17.10
CA VAL A 258 -5.63 -1.45 -18.05
C VAL A 258 -5.39 -1.88 -19.49
N ALA A 259 -4.17 -2.31 -19.84
CA ALA A 259 -3.86 -2.81 -21.16
C ALA A 259 -4.66 -4.07 -21.46
N LEU A 260 -4.73 -5.02 -20.51
CA LEU A 260 -5.56 -6.20 -20.65
C LEU A 260 -7.02 -5.84 -20.90
N TRP A 261 -7.56 -4.89 -20.12
CA TRP A 261 -8.90 -4.37 -20.37
C TRP A 261 -9.05 -3.82 -21.78
N TRP A 262 -8.16 -2.91 -22.19
CA TRP A 262 -8.26 -2.23 -23.48
C TRP A 262 -8.17 -3.19 -24.68
N PHE A 263 -7.28 -4.18 -24.61
CA PHE A 263 -7.12 -5.19 -25.66
C PHE A 263 -8.23 -6.25 -25.67
N THR A 264 -8.90 -6.52 -24.53
CA THR A 264 -9.87 -7.61 -24.45
C THR A 264 -11.32 -7.14 -24.42
N ALA A 265 -11.63 -5.98 -23.85
CA ALA A 265 -12.99 -5.46 -23.71
C ALA A 265 -13.57 -4.94 -25.03
N GLY A 266 -12.73 -4.56 -26.00
CA GLY A 266 -13.19 -4.07 -27.31
C GLY A 266 -13.98 -2.75 -27.29
N VAL A 267 -14.25 -2.17 -26.11
CA VAL A 267 -14.94 -0.89 -25.92
C VAL A 267 -14.36 -0.09 -24.74
N ASN A 268 -14.41 1.23 -24.88
CA ASN A 268 -13.79 2.21 -23.98
C ASN A 268 -14.72 2.46 -22.76
N PRO A 269 -14.26 2.34 -21.50
CA PRO A 269 -15.10 2.43 -20.29
C PRO A 269 -15.77 3.80 -20.06
N LEU A 270 -15.39 4.82 -20.84
CA LEU A 270 -15.91 6.19 -20.75
C LEU A 270 -17.07 6.48 -21.70
N GLN A 271 -17.42 5.58 -22.62
CA GLN A 271 -18.50 5.84 -23.58
C GLN A 271 -19.89 5.84 -22.91
N GLY A 272 -20.06 5.19 -21.76
CA GLY A 272 -21.31 5.19 -20.99
C GLY A 272 -21.50 6.39 -20.06
N ILE A 273 -20.50 7.28 -19.91
CA ILE A 273 -20.59 8.46 -19.00
C ILE A 273 -21.08 9.71 -19.77
N ALA A 274 -21.16 9.64 -21.10
CA ALA A 274 -21.54 10.75 -21.98
C ALA A 274 -22.90 10.55 -22.68
N GLY A 275 -23.68 9.54 -22.28
CA GLY A 275 -25.00 9.22 -22.86
C GLY A 275 -26.14 9.48 -21.89
#